data_AF-A0A182SAH1-F1
#
_entry.id   AF-A0A182SAH1-F1
#
_cell.length_a   1.000
_cell.length_b   1.000
_cell.length_c   1.000
_cell.angle_alpha   90.00
_cell.angle_beta   90.00
_cell.angle_gamma   90.00
#
_symmetry.space_group_name_H-M   'P 1'
#
loop_
_entity.id
_entity.type
_entity.pdbx_description
1 polymer ?
#
loop_
_entity_poly.entity_id
_entity_poly.type
_entity_poly.pdbx_seq_one_letter_code
_entity_poly.pdbx_strand_id
1 'polypeptide(L)'
;MDDLRQKDYTMFTKDKAVDYEHTRLTMEQLGRYNAVSLAMKHDRPQEFEQFKVSDPMKEMMGPGNPFLMMLQKTGMDAIETLEPHETKERAKMQKLLDNMMADFERFDNYELAEPYAVLGHGDCWINNMMYRYRKGAPEQVILLDWQSARYASPILDLAYFILCCTDEEFRRRHYDEMMNVYYNSLATLLEQLGHSPQEIFPRTAFLRQLRQYGRFGLLLAAFVVPMLCTRKEDLLDMDATAEMFRETETVDIAIYTKNTNQSAYRKRMSAVIRDTVRYGYI
;
A
#
# COMPACT_ATOMS: atom_id res chain seq x y z
N MET A 1 -24.79 5.61 4.47
CA MET A 1 -23.64 5.63 5.39
C MET A 1 -24.16 6.19 6.71
N ASP A 2 -24.30 5.37 7.75
CA ASP A 2 -24.58 5.89 9.09
C ASP A 2 -23.45 6.84 9.49
N ASP A 3 -23.74 7.90 10.26
CA ASP A 3 -22.69 8.82 10.74
C ASP A 3 -21.76 8.09 11.70
N LEU A 4 -20.63 7.60 11.17
CA LEU A 4 -19.64 6.80 11.91
C LEU A 4 -19.07 7.54 13.12
N ARG A 5 -19.11 8.88 13.11
CA ARG A 5 -18.70 9.71 14.26
C ARG A 5 -19.62 9.52 15.47
N GLN A 6 -20.86 9.10 15.25
CA GLN A 6 -21.80 8.78 16.33
C GLN A 6 -21.56 7.38 16.94
N LYS A 7 -20.59 6.62 16.41
CA LYS A 7 -20.24 5.26 16.88
C LYS A 7 -18.81 5.15 17.42
N ASP A 8 -18.27 6.24 17.95
CA ASP A 8 -16.91 6.34 18.54
C ASP A 8 -15.75 6.05 17.56
N TYR A 9 -15.96 6.24 16.25
CA TYR A 9 -14.91 6.10 15.24
C TYR A 9 -14.16 7.42 15.04
N THR A 10 -12.83 7.36 15.04
CA THR A 10 -11.96 8.50 14.72
C THR A 10 -10.85 8.10 13.76
N MET A 11 -10.41 9.08 12.95
CA MET A 11 -9.22 8.95 12.13
C MET A 11 -7.97 8.89 13.00
N PHE A 12 -6.97 8.10 12.59
CA PHE A 12 -5.66 8.14 13.23
C PHE A 12 -4.90 9.42 12.82
N THR A 13 -4.07 9.94 13.71
CA THR A 13 -3.34 11.18 13.49
C THR A 13 -2.10 10.95 12.64
N LYS A 14 -2.05 11.55 11.43
CA LYS A 14 -1.01 11.35 10.40
C LYS A 14 0.42 11.76 10.78
N ASP A 15 0.61 12.48 11.88
CA ASP A 15 1.92 12.94 12.37
C ASP A 15 2.74 11.87 13.08
N LYS A 16 2.15 10.69 13.32
CA LYS A 16 2.81 9.57 14.01
C LYS A 16 2.83 8.33 13.12
N ALA A 17 3.88 7.53 13.29
CA ALA A 17 3.86 6.16 12.78
C ALA A 17 2.72 5.39 13.46
N VAL A 18 2.08 4.51 12.70
CA VAL A 18 0.98 3.69 13.21
C VAL A 18 1.52 2.71 14.24
N ASP A 19 0.89 2.65 15.41
CA ASP A 19 1.31 1.74 16.48
C ASP A 19 0.88 0.28 16.19
N TYR A 20 1.26 -0.60 17.11
CA TYR A 20 1.00 -2.02 17.00
C TYR A 20 -0.49 -2.38 16.91
N GLU A 21 -1.34 -1.85 17.78
CA GLU A 21 -2.74 -2.27 17.81
C GLU A 21 -3.51 -1.81 16.58
N HIS A 22 -3.23 -0.59 16.10
CA HIS A 22 -3.81 -0.09 14.85
C HIS A 22 -3.34 -0.92 13.66
N THR A 23 -2.04 -1.20 13.59
CA THR A 23 -1.47 -2.04 12.51
C THR A 23 -2.07 -3.43 12.53
N ARG A 24 -2.14 -4.08 13.71
CA ARG A 24 -2.71 -5.41 13.90
C ARG A 24 -4.16 -5.45 13.41
N LEU A 25 -5.00 -4.52 13.86
CA LEU A 25 -6.41 -4.43 13.44
C LEU A 25 -6.56 -4.25 11.93
N THR A 26 -5.74 -3.41 11.31
CA THR A 26 -5.76 -3.22 9.86
C THR A 26 -5.36 -4.48 9.13
N MET A 27 -4.29 -5.15 9.56
CA MET A 27 -3.85 -6.42 8.95
C MET A 27 -4.92 -7.51 9.10
N GLU A 28 -5.59 -7.58 10.25
CA GLU A 28 -6.73 -8.47 10.46
C GLU A 28 -7.88 -8.16 9.50
N GLN A 29 -8.25 -6.88 9.38
CA GLN A 29 -9.36 -6.46 8.53
C GLN A 29 -9.08 -6.67 7.05
N LEU A 30 -7.85 -6.42 6.58
CA LEU A 30 -7.44 -6.74 5.21
C LEU A 30 -7.50 -8.26 4.97
N GLY A 31 -7.04 -9.07 5.92
CA GLY A 31 -7.12 -10.53 5.83
C GLY A 31 -8.56 -11.01 5.69
N ARG A 32 -9.47 -10.46 6.51
CA ARG A 32 -10.91 -10.76 6.44
C ARG A 32 -11.52 -10.33 5.11
N TYR A 33 -11.23 -9.12 4.67
CA TYR A 33 -11.75 -8.59 3.41
C TYR A 33 -11.31 -9.45 2.22
N ASN A 34 -10.02 -9.82 2.15
CA ASN A 34 -9.51 -10.66 1.08
C ASN A 34 -10.04 -12.11 1.16
N ALA A 35 -10.30 -12.65 2.35
CA ALA A 35 -11.00 -13.94 2.49
C ALA A 35 -12.40 -13.91 1.88
N VAL A 36 -13.17 -12.84 2.13
CA VAL A 36 -14.51 -12.67 1.55
C VAL A 36 -14.43 -12.58 0.02
N SER A 37 -13.47 -11.82 -0.51
CA SER A 37 -13.25 -11.74 -1.96
C SER A 37 -12.92 -13.10 -2.57
N LEU A 38 -12.03 -13.88 -1.96
CA LEU A 38 -11.64 -15.20 -2.45
C LEU A 38 -12.81 -16.20 -2.40
N ALA A 39 -13.54 -16.23 -1.27
CA ALA A 39 -14.71 -17.09 -1.11
C ALA A 39 -15.82 -16.73 -2.11
N MET A 40 -16.12 -15.44 -2.30
CA MET A 40 -17.13 -15.01 -3.28
C MET A 40 -16.71 -15.37 -4.71
N LYS A 41 -15.43 -15.19 -5.06
CA LYS A 41 -14.91 -15.61 -6.36
C LYS A 41 -15.06 -17.10 -6.59
N HIS A 42 -14.80 -17.90 -5.56
CA HIS A 42 -14.92 -19.35 -5.62
C HIS A 42 -16.39 -19.81 -5.73
N ASP A 43 -17.26 -19.28 -4.87
CA ASP A 43 -18.65 -19.75 -4.72
C ASP A 43 -19.58 -19.20 -5.79
N ARG A 44 -19.29 -18.00 -6.29
CA ARG A 44 -20.15 -17.26 -7.23
C ARG A 44 -19.33 -16.58 -8.33
N PRO A 45 -18.57 -17.34 -9.15
CA PRO A 45 -17.65 -16.77 -10.13
C PRO A 45 -18.34 -15.86 -11.15
N GLN A 46 -19.59 -16.16 -11.53
CA GLN A 46 -20.38 -15.35 -12.46
C GLN A 46 -20.79 -14.00 -11.86
N GLU A 47 -21.22 -13.97 -10.59
CA GLU A 47 -21.49 -12.72 -9.88
C GLU A 47 -20.20 -11.94 -9.62
N PHE A 48 -19.09 -12.64 -9.42
CA PHE A 48 -17.80 -12.04 -9.10
C PHE A 48 -17.15 -11.32 -10.30
N GLU A 49 -17.52 -11.65 -11.54
CA GLU A 49 -16.90 -11.10 -12.75
C GLU A 49 -16.93 -9.56 -12.79
N GLN A 50 -18.00 -8.93 -12.29
CA GLN A 50 -18.12 -7.47 -12.23
C GLN A 50 -17.08 -6.80 -11.31
N PHE A 51 -16.47 -7.55 -10.39
CA PHE A 51 -15.44 -7.05 -9.48
C PHE A 51 -14.03 -7.22 -10.02
N LYS A 52 -13.85 -7.77 -11.23
CA LYS A 52 -12.56 -7.81 -11.93
C LYS A 52 -12.22 -6.46 -12.58
N VAL A 53 -12.22 -5.41 -11.76
CA VAL A 53 -11.97 -4.03 -12.19
C VAL A 53 -10.47 -3.76 -12.31
N SER A 54 -10.07 -3.02 -13.35
CA SER A 54 -8.68 -2.62 -13.60
C SER A 54 -8.17 -1.60 -12.58
N ASP A 55 -6.85 -1.43 -12.49
CA ASP A 55 -6.27 -0.37 -11.66
C ASP A 55 -6.59 1.02 -12.26
N PRO A 56 -7.25 1.93 -11.51
CA PRO A 56 -7.48 3.29 -11.98
C PRO A 56 -6.19 4.06 -12.30
N MET A 57 -5.04 3.69 -11.71
CA MET A 57 -3.75 4.30 -12.02
C MET A 57 -3.22 3.92 -13.40
N LYS A 58 -3.77 2.92 -14.09
CA LYS A 58 -3.28 2.45 -15.39
C LYS A 58 -3.15 3.58 -16.42
N GLU A 59 -4.13 4.48 -16.48
CA GLU A 59 -4.13 5.60 -17.42
C GLU A 59 -3.06 6.64 -17.08
N MET A 60 -2.66 6.72 -15.81
CA MET A 60 -1.60 7.59 -15.31
C MET A 60 -0.19 7.04 -15.59
N MET A 61 -0.07 5.78 -16.00
CA MET A 61 1.20 5.11 -16.27
C MET A 61 1.62 5.16 -17.75
N GLY A 62 0.93 5.95 -18.58
CA GLY A 62 1.28 6.12 -19.99
C GLY A 62 2.60 6.91 -20.21
N PRO A 63 3.35 6.66 -21.30
CA PRO A 63 4.51 7.47 -21.66
C PRO A 63 4.17 8.96 -21.76
N GLY A 64 4.98 9.81 -21.12
CA GLY A 64 4.75 11.26 -21.08
C GLY A 64 3.70 11.71 -20.08
N ASN A 65 3.06 10.80 -19.33
CA ASN A 65 2.17 11.19 -18.25
C ASN A 65 2.97 11.83 -17.09
N PRO A 66 2.55 13.00 -16.57
CA PRO A 66 3.28 13.66 -15.49
C PRO A 66 3.38 12.84 -14.20
N PHE A 67 2.40 11.97 -13.92
CA PHE A 67 2.44 11.07 -12.77
C PHE A 67 3.61 10.09 -12.87
N LEU A 68 3.82 9.49 -14.05
CA LEU A 68 4.97 8.62 -14.30
C LEU A 68 6.30 9.36 -14.14
N MET A 69 6.42 10.58 -14.68
CA MET A 69 7.63 11.41 -14.52
C MET A 69 7.92 11.74 -13.05
N MET A 70 6.87 12.00 -12.28
CA MET A 70 6.96 12.23 -10.84
C MET A 70 7.40 10.97 -10.08
N LEU A 71 6.86 9.79 -10.41
CA LEU A 71 7.31 8.52 -9.84
C LEU A 71 8.79 8.25 -10.13
N GLN A 72 9.25 8.53 -11.35
CA GLN A 72 10.66 8.42 -11.71
C GLN A 72 11.52 9.38 -10.87
N LYS A 73 11.14 10.66 -10.78
CA LYS A 73 11.88 11.65 -10.00
C LYS A 73 11.94 11.29 -8.52
N THR A 74 10.81 11.00 -7.89
CA THR A 74 10.74 10.60 -6.48
C THR A 74 11.52 9.32 -6.19
N GLY A 75 11.54 8.38 -7.15
CA GLY A 75 12.39 7.20 -7.10
C GLY A 75 13.89 7.54 -7.08
N MET A 76 14.33 8.46 -7.93
CA MET A 76 15.71 8.96 -7.93
C MET A 76 16.05 9.70 -6.64
N ASP A 77 15.15 10.56 -6.14
CA ASP A 77 15.33 11.27 -4.87
C ASP A 77 15.44 10.27 -3.69
N ALA A 78 14.70 9.16 -3.74
CA ALA A 78 14.78 8.10 -2.74
C ALA A 78 16.17 7.43 -2.73
N ILE A 79 16.82 7.26 -3.88
CA ILE A 79 18.20 6.74 -3.97
C ILE A 79 19.19 7.68 -3.25
N GLU A 80 18.99 9.00 -3.37
CA GLU A 80 19.85 10.01 -2.72
C GLU A 80 19.73 10.02 -1.19
N THR A 81 18.72 9.34 -0.63
CA THR A 81 18.60 9.17 0.82
C THR A 81 19.57 8.15 1.41
N LEU A 82 20.14 7.28 0.58
CA LEU A 82 21.07 6.24 0.98
C LEU A 82 22.47 6.80 1.27
N GLU A 83 23.12 6.23 2.28
CA GLU A 83 24.51 6.53 2.62
C GLU A 83 25.48 5.98 1.56
N PRO A 84 26.70 6.54 1.43
CA PRO A 84 27.65 6.13 0.38
C PRO A 84 28.02 4.64 0.42
N HIS A 85 27.95 3.99 1.58
CA HIS A 85 28.30 2.58 1.75
C HIS A 85 27.14 1.61 1.39
N GLU A 86 25.91 2.11 1.21
CA GLU A 86 24.72 1.32 0.87
C GLU A 86 24.66 1.05 -0.66
N THR A 87 25.77 0.55 -1.22
CA THR A 87 25.95 0.35 -2.66
C THR A 87 25.03 -0.73 -3.22
N LYS A 88 24.72 -1.76 -2.43
CA LYS A 88 23.80 -2.85 -2.78
C LYS A 88 22.37 -2.35 -2.90
N GLU A 89 21.91 -1.60 -1.91
CA GLU A 89 20.58 -0.98 -1.86
C GLU A 89 20.40 -0.03 -3.04
N ARG A 90 21.41 0.81 -3.30
CA ARG A 90 21.44 1.72 -4.44
C ARG A 90 21.32 0.99 -5.78
N ALA A 91 22.10 -0.07 -5.99
CA ALA A 91 22.06 -0.85 -7.23
C ALA A 91 20.70 -1.55 -7.44
N LYS A 92 20.09 -2.06 -6.36
CA LYS A 92 18.76 -2.70 -6.41
C LYS A 92 17.65 -1.69 -6.69
N MET A 93 17.72 -0.50 -6.08
CA MET A 93 16.77 0.57 -6.34
C MET A 93 16.90 1.09 -7.78
N GLN A 94 18.13 1.28 -8.30
CA GLN A 94 18.32 1.65 -9.70
C GLN A 94 17.68 0.61 -10.64
N LYS A 95 17.93 -0.68 -10.40
CA LYS A 95 17.33 -1.75 -11.20
C LYS A 95 15.80 -1.76 -11.11
N LEU A 96 15.22 -1.44 -9.94
CA LEU A 96 13.78 -1.30 -9.80
C LEU A 96 13.24 -0.18 -10.69
N LEU A 97 13.89 0.99 -10.69
CA LEU A 97 13.48 2.14 -11.51
C LEU A 97 13.62 1.84 -13.01
N ASP A 98 14.71 1.17 -13.41
CA ASP A 98 14.93 0.77 -14.80
C ASP A 98 13.83 -0.18 -15.32
N ASN A 99 13.22 -0.97 -14.42
CA ASN A 99 12.15 -1.94 -14.74
C ASN A 99 10.75 -1.46 -14.32
N MET A 100 10.60 -0.20 -13.88
CA MET A 100 9.38 0.32 -13.26
C MET A 100 8.14 0.08 -14.11
N MET A 101 8.23 0.35 -15.43
CA MET A 101 7.11 0.15 -16.35
C MET A 101 6.63 -1.30 -16.40
N ALA A 102 7.57 -2.24 -16.53
CA ALA A 102 7.26 -3.67 -16.56
C ALA A 102 6.68 -4.17 -15.22
N ASP A 103 7.13 -3.58 -14.11
CA ASP A 103 6.57 -3.88 -12.79
C ASP A 103 5.13 -3.35 -12.67
N PHE A 104 4.81 -2.13 -13.14
CA PHE A 104 3.43 -1.63 -13.15
C PHE A 104 2.50 -2.40 -14.09
N GLU A 105 2.97 -2.79 -15.28
CA GLU A 105 2.23 -3.70 -16.15
C GLU A 105 1.93 -5.03 -15.46
N ARG A 106 2.86 -5.56 -14.67
CA ARG A 106 2.66 -6.77 -13.87
C ARG A 106 1.64 -6.57 -12.75
N PHE A 107 1.63 -5.41 -12.09
CA PHE A 107 0.69 -5.14 -11.00
C PHE A 107 -0.75 -5.00 -11.50
N ASP A 108 -0.93 -4.42 -12.68
CA ASP A 108 -2.23 -4.30 -13.36
C ASP A 108 -2.69 -5.61 -14.00
N ASN A 109 -1.76 -6.51 -14.36
CA ASN A 109 -2.11 -7.82 -14.91
C ASN A 109 -2.51 -8.81 -13.81
N TYR A 110 -3.79 -8.78 -13.43
CA TYR A 110 -4.36 -9.69 -12.43
C TYR A 110 -4.24 -11.18 -12.78
N GLU A 111 -4.12 -11.54 -14.07
CA GLU A 111 -3.97 -12.93 -14.50
C GLU A 111 -2.68 -13.54 -13.94
N LEU A 112 -1.63 -12.73 -13.75
CA LEU A 112 -0.37 -13.14 -13.12
C LEU A 112 -0.50 -13.37 -11.61
N ALA A 113 -1.56 -12.86 -10.99
CA ALA A 113 -1.86 -13.05 -9.58
C ALA A 113 -2.87 -14.20 -9.37
N GLU A 114 -3.59 -14.65 -10.39
CA GLU A 114 -4.49 -15.79 -10.32
C GLU A 114 -3.74 -17.09 -9.95
N PRO A 115 -4.39 -18.02 -9.21
CA PRO A 115 -5.78 -17.97 -8.74
C PRO A 115 -6.00 -17.11 -7.48
N TYR A 116 -4.99 -16.36 -7.02
CA TYR A 116 -4.98 -15.68 -5.72
C TYR A 116 -5.34 -14.19 -5.78
N ALA A 117 -5.72 -13.68 -6.96
CA ALA A 117 -6.17 -12.30 -7.10
C ALA A 117 -7.47 -12.06 -6.32
N VAL A 118 -7.62 -10.86 -5.78
CA VAL A 118 -8.74 -10.41 -4.96
C VAL A 118 -9.18 -9.03 -5.40
N LEU A 119 -10.44 -8.67 -5.12
CA LEU A 119 -10.82 -7.26 -5.10
C LEU A 119 -10.09 -6.62 -3.90
N GLY A 120 -9.08 -5.82 -4.19
CA GLY A 120 -8.32 -5.03 -3.23
C GLY A 120 -8.93 -3.65 -3.05
N HIS A 121 -8.57 -3.00 -1.95
CA HIS A 121 -8.99 -1.63 -1.64
C HIS A 121 -8.29 -0.62 -2.53
N GLY A 122 -7.01 -0.86 -2.84
CA GLY A 122 -6.23 -0.08 -3.80
C GLY A 122 -5.57 1.19 -3.26
N ASP A 123 -6.19 1.85 -2.26
CA ASP A 123 -5.59 2.97 -1.50
C ASP A 123 -5.49 2.69 0.02
N CYS A 124 -4.80 1.61 0.39
CA CYS A 124 -4.64 1.13 1.76
C CYS A 124 -3.58 1.89 2.58
N TRP A 125 -3.83 3.16 2.87
CA TRP A 125 -3.03 3.94 3.81
C TRP A 125 -3.88 4.50 4.96
N ILE A 126 -3.20 4.98 6.01
CA ILE A 126 -3.83 5.31 7.29
C ILE A 126 -4.96 6.35 7.20
N ASN A 127 -4.96 7.20 6.16
CA ASN A 127 -6.00 8.21 5.94
C ASN A 127 -7.33 7.64 5.45
N ASN A 128 -7.36 6.37 5.05
CA ASN A 128 -8.56 5.67 4.61
C ASN A 128 -9.04 4.66 5.66
N MET A 129 -8.65 4.87 6.92
CA MET A 129 -8.95 3.98 8.04
C MET A 129 -9.57 4.76 9.20
N MET A 130 -10.76 4.36 9.62
CA MET A 130 -11.40 4.82 10.85
C MET A 130 -11.35 3.74 11.91
N TYR A 131 -10.93 4.10 13.11
CA TYR A 131 -10.85 3.16 14.24
C TYR A 131 -11.89 3.50 15.29
N ARG A 132 -12.58 2.49 15.80
CA ARG A 132 -13.42 2.63 16.99
C ARG A 132 -12.58 2.41 18.23
N TYR A 133 -12.70 3.31 19.21
CA TYR A 133 -11.94 3.20 20.45
C TYR A 133 -12.82 2.79 21.63
N ARG A 134 -12.29 1.93 22.48
CA ARG A 134 -12.91 1.56 23.74
C ARG A 134 -11.87 1.63 24.85
N LYS A 135 -12.15 2.41 25.90
CA LYS A 135 -11.21 2.66 27.01
C LYS A 135 -9.81 3.13 26.54
N GLY A 136 -9.76 3.91 25.46
CA GLY A 136 -8.52 4.47 24.92
C GLY A 136 -7.70 3.54 24.01
N ALA A 137 -8.15 2.31 23.76
CA ALA A 137 -7.51 1.39 22.81
C ALA A 137 -8.39 1.20 21.56
N PRO A 138 -7.81 1.06 20.36
CA PRO A 138 -8.58 0.75 19.17
C PRO A 138 -9.12 -0.69 19.28
N GLU A 139 -10.39 -0.89 18.91
CA GLU A 139 -11.09 -2.18 19.01
C GLU A 139 -11.53 -2.68 17.63
N GLN A 140 -11.83 -1.77 16.69
CA GLN A 140 -12.29 -2.10 15.34
C GLN A 140 -11.76 -1.08 14.34
N VAL A 141 -11.63 -1.49 13.08
CA VAL A 141 -11.26 -0.62 11.97
C VAL A 141 -12.28 -0.75 10.83
N ILE A 142 -12.58 0.37 10.19
CA ILE A 142 -13.38 0.46 8.97
C ILE A 142 -12.50 1.08 7.89
N LEU A 143 -12.47 0.43 6.72
CA LEU A 143 -11.84 0.95 5.52
C LEU A 143 -12.82 1.87 4.78
N LEU A 144 -12.32 3.03 4.34
CA LEU A 144 -13.07 4.08 3.67
C LEU A 144 -12.46 4.35 2.30
N ASP A 145 -13.23 5.04 1.44
CA ASP A 145 -12.75 5.51 0.15
C ASP A 145 -12.27 4.40 -0.81
N TRP A 146 -13.26 3.77 -1.44
CA TRP A 146 -13.07 2.64 -2.36
C TRP A 146 -12.85 3.06 -3.81
N GLN A 147 -12.54 4.34 -4.08
CA GLN A 147 -12.39 4.85 -5.45
C GLN A 147 -11.22 4.21 -6.22
N SER A 148 -10.23 3.69 -5.49
CA SER A 148 -9.06 3.03 -6.06
C SER A 148 -9.17 1.50 -6.08
N ALA A 149 -10.34 0.94 -5.74
CA ALA A 149 -10.53 -0.50 -5.68
C ALA A 149 -10.17 -1.16 -7.02
N ARG A 150 -9.38 -2.22 -6.94
CA ARG A 150 -8.83 -2.93 -8.12
C ARG A 150 -8.76 -4.42 -7.88
N TYR A 151 -8.91 -5.19 -8.94
CA TYR A 151 -8.72 -6.63 -8.89
C TYR A 151 -7.24 -6.97 -9.12
N ALA A 152 -6.54 -7.42 -8.09
CA ALA A 152 -5.10 -7.60 -8.14
C ALA A 152 -4.59 -8.57 -7.06
N SER A 153 -3.27 -8.72 -6.94
CA SER A 153 -2.67 -9.46 -5.83
C SER A 153 -3.04 -8.82 -4.47
N PRO A 154 -3.43 -9.61 -3.45
CA PRO A 154 -3.69 -9.09 -2.11
C PRO A 154 -2.47 -8.40 -1.49
N ILE A 155 -1.27 -8.71 -1.98
CA ILE A 155 -0.01 -8.18 -1.48
C ILE A 155 0.14 -6.68 -1.74
N LEU A 156 -0.51 -6.13 -2.77
CA LEU A 156 -0.37 -4.72 -3.11
C LEU A 156 -0.81 -3.82 -1.95
N ASP A 157 -1.96 -4.11 -1.36
CA ASP A 157 -2.48 -3.36 -0.22
C ASP A 157 -1.63 -3.55 1.04
N LEU A 158 -1.15 -4.78 1.30
CA LEU A 158 -0.30 -5.08 2.46
C LEU A 158 1.05 -4.37 2.38
N ALA A 159 1.71 -4.46 1.23
CA ALA A 159 2.99 -3.84 1.00
C ALA A 159 2.89 -2.32 1.06
N TYR A 160 1.82 -1.76 0.48
CA TYR A 160 1.55 -0.33 0.54
C TYR A 160 1.36 0.13 1.98
N PHE A 161 0.45 -0.49 2.74
CA PHE A 161 0.20 -0.12 4.13
C PHE A 161 1.45 -0.25 5.00
N ILE A 162 2.12 -1.41 4.98
CA ILE A 162 3.21 -1.69 5.91
C ILE A 162 4.41 -0.78 5.66
N LEU A 163 4.78 -0.53 4.40
CA LEU A 163 5.95 0.29 4.08
C LEU A 163 5.65 1.79 4.21
N CYS A 164 4.42 2.22 3.93
CA CYS A 164 4.06 3.63 3.98
C CYS A 164 3.58 4.10 5.34
N CYS A 165 2.98 3.26 6.19
CA CYS A 165 2.33 3.72 7.43
C CYS A 165 3.13 3.43 8.71
N THR A 166 4.09 2.51 8.68
CA THR A 166 4.91 2.14 9.84
C THR A 166 6.33 2.71 9.74
N ASP A 167 7.10 2.66 10.83
CA ASP A 167 8.51 3.05 10.86
C ASP A 167 9.45 1.84 10.81
N GLU A 168 10.76 2.12 10.69
CA GLU A 168 11.82 1.11 10.63
C GLU A 168 11.85 0.21 11.88
N GLU A 169 11.65 0.80 13.06
CA GLU A 169 11.71 0.06 14.31
C GLU A 169 10.56 -0.92 14.43
N PHE A 170 9.36 -0.48 14.08
CA PHE A 170 8.18 -1.32 13.99
C PHE A 170 8.41 -2.48 13.02
N ARG A 171 8.82 -2.21 11.78
CA ARG A 171 9.04 -3.25 10.76
C ARG A 171 10.16 -4.22 11.14
N ARG A 172 11.20 -3.77 11.83
CA ARG A 172 12.25 -4.65 12.35
C ARG A 172 11.72 -5.63 13.40
N ARG A 173 10.75 -5.22 14.22
CA ARG A 173 10.21 -6.02 15.33
C ARG A 173 9.01 -6.88 14.94
N HIS A 174 8.13 -6.35 14.09
CA HIS A 174 6.77 -6.86 13.92
C HIS A 174 6.41 -7.21 12.48
N TYR A 175 7.30 -7.06 11.49
CA TYR A 175 6.94 -7.31 10.10
C TYR A 175 6.43 -8.74 9.85
N ASP A 176 7.19 -9.76 10.26
CA ASP A 176 6.79 -11.17 10.07
C ASP A 176 5.51 -11.49 10.85
N GLU A 177 5.37 -10.89 12.04
CA GLU A 177 4.17 -10.98 12.86
C GLU A 177 2.96 -10.39 12.14
N MET A 178 3.07 -9.20 11.54
CA MET A 178 1.97 -8.57 10.80
C MET A 178 1.57 -9.36 9.55
N MET A 179 2.53 -9.97 8.84
CA MET A 179 2.22 -10.88 7.73
C MET A 179 1.47 -12.13 8.23
N ASN A 180 1.83 -12.64 9.41
CA ASN A 180 1.13 -13.76 10.05
C ASN A 180 -0.27 -13.38 10.53
N VAL A 181 -0.44 -12.21 11.14
CA VAL A 181 -1.73 -11.67 11.58
C VAL A 181 -2.70 -11.60 10.39
N TYR A 182 -2.26 -10.99 9.28
CA TYR A 182 -3.06 -10.94 8.05
C TYR A 182 -3.45 -12.34 7.56
N TYR A 183 -2.46 -13.23 7.38
CA TYR A 183 -2.72 -14.54 6.80
C TYR A 183 -3.59 -15.42 7.70
N ASN A 184 -3.37 -15.37 9.02
CA ASN A 184 -4.19 -16.13 9.97
C ASN A 184 -5.62 -15.61 10.02
N SER A 185 -5.82 -14.30 9.95
CA SER A 185 -7.16 -13.69 9.88
C SER A 185 -7.90 -14.12 8.61
N LEU A 186 -7.21 -14.11 7.46
CA LEU A 186 -7.72 -14.61 6.18
C LEU A 186 -8.09 -16.09 6.26
N ALA A 187 -7.17 -16.92 6.74
CA ALA A 187 -7.36 -18.37 6.84
C ALA A 187 -8.54 -18.72 7.76
N THR A 188 -8.60 -18.09 8.94
CA THR A 188 -9.70 -18.28 9.89
C THR A 188 -11.04 -17.93 9.27
N LEU A 189 -11.13 -16.82 8.52
CA LEU A 189 -12.40 -16.43 7.90
C LEU A 189 -12.76 -17.35 6.72
N LEU A 190 -11.80 -17.82 5.92
CA LEU A 190 -12.07 -18.82 4.89
C LEU A 190 -12.65 -20.11 5.50
N GLU A 191 -12.08 -20.60 6.60
CA GLU A 191 -12.60 -21.77 7.32
C GLU A 191 -14.03 -21.54 7.82
N GLN A 192 -14.32 -20.35 8.38
CA GLN A 192 -15.66 -19.95 8.80
C GLN A 192 -16.66 -19.88 7.64
N LEU A 193 -16.19 -19.58 6.42
CA LEU A 193 -16.98 -19.57 5.19
C LEU A 193 -17.07 -20.95 4.52
N GLY A 194 -16.51 -21.99 5.13
CA GLY A 194 -16.58 -23.38 4.65
C GLY A 194 -15.49 -23.78 3.66
N HIS A 195 -14.41 -22.99 3.58
CA HIS A 195 -13.30 -23.19 2.63
C HIS A 195 -12.01 -23.62 3.30
N SER A 196 -11.20 -24.41 2.60
CA SER A 196 -9.84 -24.75 3.04
C SER A 196 -8.85 -23.65 2.63
N PRO A 197 -8.16 -22.98 3.56
CA PRO A 197 -7.13 -21.99 3.21
C PRO A 197 -5.99 -22.60 2.40
N GLN A 198 -5.70 -23.89 2.61
CA GLN A 198 -4.65 -24.61 1.90
C GLN A 198 -5.00 -24.84 0.42
N GLU A 199 -6.28 -24.85 0.07
CA GLU A 199 -6.76 -25.00 -1.31
C GLU A 199 -6.93 -23.63 -1.97
N ILE A 200 -7.58 -22.69 -1.28
CA ILE A 200 -7.92 -21.37 -1.83
C ILE A 200 -6.70 -20.45 -1.91
N PHE A 201 -5.94 -20.31 -0.82
CA PHE A 201 -4.75 -19.45 -0.79
C PHE A 201 -3.68 -19.99 0.18
N PRO A 202 -2.97 -21.06 -0.19
CA PRO A 202 -2.00 -21.68 0.70
C PRO A 202 -0.87 -20.72 1.10
N ARG A 203 -0.32 -20.91 2.30
CA ARG A 203 0.72 -20.04 2.89
C ARG A 203 1.96 -19.94 2.00
N THR A 204 2.31 -21.01 1.29
CA THR A 204 3.41 -21.02 0.31
C THR A 204 3.15 -20.09 -0.87
N ALA A 205 1.91 -20.01 -1.35
CA ALA A 205 1.51 -19.06 -2.38
C ALA A 205 1.54 -17.63 -1.88
N PHE A 206 1.07 -17.38 -0.65
CA PHE A 206 1.19 -16.07 0.01
C PHE A 206 2.65 -15.60 0.09
N LEU A 207 3.57 -16.44 0.56
CA LEU A 207 5.00 -16.12 0.63
C LEU A 207 5.65 -15.91 -0.75
N ARG A 208 5.16 -16.60 -1.78
CA ARG A 208 5.61 -16.37 -3.17
C ARG A 208 5.09 -15.03 -3.71
N GLN A 209 3.82 -14.73 -3.47
CA GLN A 209 3.20 -13.47 -3.85
C GLN A 209 3.88 -12.29 -3.15
N LEU A 210 4.24 -12.40 -1.86
CA LEU A 210 5.00 -11.38 -1.14
C LEU A 210 6.30 -11.01 -1.88
N ARG A 211 7.07 -12.00 -2.32
CA ARG A 211 8.31 -11.77 -3.08
C ARG A 211 8.08 -11.16 -4.47
N GLN A 212 6.97 -11.49 -5.11
CA GLN A 212 6.66 -11.05 -6.47
C GLN A 212 6.08 -9.64 -6.52
N TYR A 213 5.24 -9.28 -5.55
CA TYR A 213 4.42 -8.08 -5.56
C TYR A 213 4.81 -7.07 -4.47
N GLY A 214 5.61 -7.46 -3.47
CA GLY A 214 5.98 -6.60 -2.35
C GLY A 214 6.72 -5.31 -2.72
N ARG A 215 7.42 -5.31 -3.86
CA ARG A 215 8.11 -4.11 -4.40
C ARG A 215 7.15 -2.98 -4.78
N PHE A 216 5.87 -3.29 -5.02
CA PHE A 216 4.84 -2.26 -5.24
C PHE A 216 4.79 -1.27 -4.09
N GLY A 217 4.88 -1.75 -2.85
CA GLY A 217 4.87 -0.88 -1.68
C GLY A 217 6.09 0.05 -1.60
N LEU A 218 7.24 -0.34 -2.17
CA LEU A 218 8.41 0.55 -2.28
C LEU A 218 8.18 1.65 -3.32
N LEU A 219 7.60 1.32 -4.47
CA LEU A 219 7.26 2.31 -5.50
C LEU A 219 6.25 3.34 -4.97
N LEU A 220 5.20 2.89 -4.26
CA LEU A 220 4.27 3.81 -3.60
C LEU A 220 4.92 4.56 -2.44
N ALA A 221 5.82 3.94 -1.67
CA ALA A 221 6.53 4.64 -0.61
C ALA A 221 7.40 5.78 -1.15
N ALA A 222 8.08 5.59 -2.28
CA ALA A 222 8.85 6.66 -2.92
C ALA A 222 7.98 7.90 -3.22
N PHE A 223 6.72 7.69 -3.57
CA PHE A 223 5.74 8.74 -3.81
C PHE A 223 5.10 9.33 -2.53
N VAL A 224 4.68 8.48 -1.61
CA VAL A 224 3.86 8.89 -0.44
C VAL A 224 4.72 9.38 0.73
N VAL A 225 5.91 8.82 0.95
CA VAL A 225 6.79 9.21 2.06
C VAL A 225 7.21 10.68 2.02
N PRO A 226 7.59 11.28 0.86
CA PRO A 226 7.80 12.73 0.76
C PRO A 226 6.62 13.53 1.31
N MET A 227 5.39 13.19 0.92
CA MET A 227 4.17 13.88 1.37
C MET A 227 3.93 13.74 2.87
N LEU A 228 4.15 12.54 3.42
CA LEU A 228 4.03 12.29 4.86
C LEU A 228 5.08 13.04 5.68
N CYS A 229 6.22 13.40 5.08
CA CYS A 229 7.28 14.16 5.71
C CYS A 229 7.17 15.68 5.47
N THR A 230 6.11 16.14 4.81
CA THR A 230 5.81 17.56 4.62
C THR A 230 5.00 18.09 5.79
N ARG A 231 5.41 19.23 6.35
CA ARG A 231 4.68 19.87 7.46
C ARG A 231 3.29 20.26 6.98
N LYS A 232 2.29 20.19 7.86
CA LYS A 232 0.88 20.50 7.50
C LYS A 232 0.72 21.89 6.87
N GLU A 233 1.48 22.87 7.34
CA GLU A 233 1.48 24.25 6.83
C GLU A 233 2.04 24.37 5.41
N ASP A 234 2.84 23.39 4.99
CA ASP A 234 3.46 23.31 3.67
C ASP A 234 2.75 22.35 2.73
N LEU A 235 1.74 21.61 3.22
CA LEU A 235 0.92 20.72 2.40
C LEU A 235 0.07 21.56 1.47
N LEU A 236 0.23 21.30 0.18
CA LEU A 236 -0.59 21.92 -0.84
C LEU A 236 -1.97 21.29 -0.87
N ASP A 237 -2.96 22.09 -1.26
CA ASP A 237 -4.31 21.60 -1.48
C ASP A 237 -4.30 20.69 -2.72
N MET A 238 -4.51 19.39 -2.49
CA MET A 238 -4.46 18.38 -3.55
C MET A 238 -5.62 18.56 -4.53
N ASP A 239 -6.77 19.06 -4.08
CA ASP A 239 -7.92 19.32 -4.95
C ASP A 239 -7.62 20.51 -5.86
N ALA A 240 -7.06 21.59 -5.31
CA ALA A 240 -6.61 22.74 -6.09
C ALA A 240 -5.50 22.37 -7.08
N THR A 241 -4.59 21.47 -6.70
CA THR A 241 -3.51 20.99 -7.57
C THR A 241 -4.07 20.12 -8.71
N ALA A 242 -5.03 19.25 -8.42
CA ALA A 242 -5.72 18.44 -9.42
C ALA A 242 -6.60 19.28 -10.36
N GLU A 243 -7.21 20.36 -9.87
CA GLU A 243 -7.95 21.32 -10.67
C GLU A 243 -7.01 22.10 -11.61
N MET A 244 -5.89 22.62 -11.10
CA MET A 244 -4.85 23.23 -11.93
C MET A 244 -4.33 22.27 -13.02
N PHE A 245 -4.14 20.99 -12.70
CA PHE A 245 -3.73 20.01 -13.70
C PHE A 245 -4.78 19.84 -14.79
N ARG A 246 -6.07 19.72 -14.42
CA ARG A 246 -7.18 19.64 -15.38
C ARG A 246 -7.25 20.85 -16.30
N GLU A 247 -6.89 22.03 -15.82
CA GLU A 247 -6.91 23.27 -16.61
C GLU A 247 -5.68 23.48 -17.49
N THR A 248 -4.51 23.06 -17.01
CA THR A 248 -3.23 23.43 -17.65
C THR A 248 -2.54 22.29 -18.37
N GLU A 249 -2.94 21.04 -18.12
CA GLU A 249 -2.21 19.81 -18.48
C GLU A 249 -0.74 19.80 -18.01
N THR A 250 -0.36 20.72 -17.13
CA THR A 250 0.98 20.83 -16.58
C THR A 250 0.98 20.45 -15.11
N VAL A 251 1.96 19.65 -14.71
CA VAL A 251 2.23 19.35 -13.31
C VAL A 251 3.57 19.97 -12.94
N ASP A 252 3.57 20.87 -11.96
CA ASP A 252 4.81 21.21 -11.29
C ASP A 252 5.22 20.03 -10.39
N ILE A 253 6.10 19.17 -10.88
CA ILE A 253 6.59 18.00 -10.14
C ILE A 253 7.27 18.42 -8.83
N ALA A 254 7.73 19.67 -8.71
CA ALA A 254 8.27 20.20 -7.45
C ALA A 254 7.22 20.20 -6.32
N ILE A 255 5.94 20.34 -6.64
CA ILE A 255 4.82 20.29 -5.67
C ILE A 255 4.80 18.96 -4.92
N TYR A 256 4.92 17.85 -5.64
CA TYR A 256 4.81 16.50 -5.08
C TYR A 256 6.12 15.98 -4.48
N THR A 257 7.25 16.59 -4.84
CA THR A 257 8.58 16.27 -4.28
C THR A 257 8.96 17.16 -3.10
N LYS A 258 8.17 18.20 -2.81
CA LYS A 258 8.40 19.10 -1.69
C LYS A 258 8.24 18.32 -0.38
N ASN A 259 9.36 18.06 0.29
CA ASN A 259 9.40 17.59 1.67
C ASN A 259 10.17 18.61 2.52
N THR A 260 9.44 19.27 3.42
CA THR A 260 10.01 20.35 4.26
C THR A 260 10.71 19.81 5.52
N ASN A 261 10.62 18.51 5.77
CA ASN A 261 11.43 17.81 6.77
C ASN A 261 12.36 16.76 6.12
N GLN A 262 13.42 17.26 5.46
CA GLN A 262 14.43 16.43 4.79
C GLN A 262 15.07 15.37 5.70
N SER A 263 15.26 15.67 6.99
CA SER A 263 15.81 14.71 7.95
C SER A 263 14.89 13.51 8.20
N ALA A 264 13.58 13.76 8.35
CA ALA A 264 12.59 12.70 8.51
C ALA A 264 12.41 11.92 7.22
N TYR A 265 12.39 12.61 6.07
CA TYR A 265 12.32 11.98 4.75
C TYR A 265 13.49 11.03 4.53
N ARG A 266 14.74 11.52 4.67
CA ARG A 266 15.95 10.70 4.48
C ARG A 266 15.96 9.48 5.39
N LYS A 267 15.62 9.66 6.68
CA LYS A 267 15.55 8.55 7.64
C LYS A 267 14.51 7.51 7.24
N ARG A 268 13.29 7.94 6.89
CA ARG A 268 12.18 7.03 6.59
C ARG A 268 12.35 6.33 5.25
N MET A 269 12.77 7.05 4.21
CA MET A 269 12.90 6.49 2.87
C MET A 269 14.06 5.50 2.77
N SER A 270 15.25 5.83 3.31
CA SER A 270 16.39 4.90 3.35
C SER A 270 16.05 3.61 4.11
N ALA A 271 15.30 3.71 5.21
CA ALA A 271 14.82 2.56 5.95
C ALA A 271 13.89 1.65 5.11
N VAL A 272 12.94 2.22 4.37
CA VAL A 272 12.06 1.44 3.47
C VAL A 272 12.87 0.70 2.40
N ILE A 273 13.90 1.34 1.83
CA ILE A 273 14.79 0.69 0.85
C ILE A 273 15.54 -0.48 1.52
N ARG A 274 16.19 -0.26 2.67
CA ARG A 274 16.88 -1.34 3.40
C ARG A 274 15.95 -2.51 3.73
N ASP A 275 14.72 -2.21 4.16
CA ASP A 275 13.73 -3.21 4.54
C ASP A 275 13.31 -4.06 3.34
N THR A 276 13.05 -3.45 2.18
CA THR A 276 12.65 -4.18 0.97
C THR A 276 13.78 -5.07 0.43
N VAL A 277 15.05 -4.65 0.57
CA VAL A 277 16.21 -5.51 0.31
C VAL A 277 16.29 -6.68 1.30
N ARG A 278 16.03 -6.43 2.58
CA ARG A 278 16.02 -7.46 3.64
C ARG A 278 14.92 -8.49 3.41
N TYR A 279 13.74 -8.07 2.98
CA TYR A 279 12.59 -8.93 2.69
C TYR A 279 12.72 -9.66 1.34
N GLY A 280 13.68 -9.28 0.50
CA GLY A 280 13.90 -9.86 -0.82
C GLY A 280 12.83 -9.44 -1.85
N TYR A 281 12.28 -8.24 -1.71
CA TYR A 281 11.31 -7.66 -2.65
C TYR A 281 12.00 -7.09 -3.90
N ILE A 282 13.20 -6.56 -3.70
CA ILE A 282 14.14 -6.08 -4.72
C ILE A 282 15.52 -6.70 -4.50
#